data_AF-A0A3M2FFF8-F1
#
_entry.id   AF-A0A3M2FFF8-F1
#
_cell.length_a   1.000
_cell.length_b   1.000
_cell.length_c   1.000
_cell.angle_alpha   90.00
_cell.angle_beta   90.00
_cell.angle_gamma   90.00
#
_symmetry.space_group_name_H-M   'P 1'
#
loop_
_entity.id
_entity.type
_entity.pdbx_description
1 polymer ?
#
loop_
_entity_poly.entity_id
_entity_poly.type
_entity_poly.pdbx_seq_one_letter_code
_entity_poly.pdbx_strand_id
1 'polypeptide(L)'
;MKEGKLGAVMFNLNNAAKLGTMVPPDFGGGHFGTARLPHGLIGPGIYMIVNLHTNNRYVGISTELEKRFGSRLSVVTELGFTTAQMDKIGVYWGTVLTQDTPSAGVVATPPLWKPARCYVSPLKGTVDGELLNLEQLLIRFTLTQIQGTISNNIYARRHYRNPTNSTITVTLEWGPGGLFQPGRHCAFWKGGEEW
;
A
#
# COMPACT_ATOMS: atom_id res chain seq x y z
N MET A 1 -8.80 26.99 17.96
CA MET A 1 -8.60 25.53 18.13
C MET A 1 -7.10 25.29 18.24
N LYS A 2 -6.60 24.75 19.36
CA LYS A 2 -5.21 24.30 19.40
C LYS A 2 -5.12 23.10 18.46
N GLU A 3 -4.29 23.17 17.44
CA GLU A 3 -3.95 22.00 16.63
C GLU A 3 -3.52 20.89 17.60
N GLY A 4 -4.31 19.82 17.65
CA GLY A 4 -3.97 18.65 18.46
C GLY A 4 -2.64 18.12 17.96
N LYS A 5 -1.74 17.76 18.88
CA LYS A 5 -0.46 17.15 18.51
C LYS A 5 -0.74 15.91 17.65
N LEU A 6 0.07 15.72 16.61
CA LEU A 6 -0.17 14.71 15.58
C LEU A 6 0.90 13.62 15.63
N GLY A 7 0.48 12.38 15.81
CA GLY A 7 1.24 11.22 15.33
C GLY A 7 1.07 11.08 13.81
N ALA A 8 1.84 10.21 13.16
CA ALA A 8 1.72 10.02 11.72
C ALA A 8 1.90 8.57 11.26
N VAL A 9 1.18 8.22 10.21
CA VAL A 9 1.40 7.02 9.39
C VAL A 9 1.51 7.45 7.94
N MET A 10 2.61 7.11 7.29
CA MET A 10 2.84 7.39 5.88
C MET A 10 2.99 6.08 5.10
N PHE A 11 2.01 5.80 4.26
CA PHE A 11 2.07 4.77 3.23
C PHE A 11 2.70 5.37 1.99
N ASN A 12 3.89 4.88 1.65
CA ASN A 12 4.68 5.44 0.57
C ASN A 12 4.81 4.44 -0.58
N LEU A 13 4.00 4.61 -1.62
CA LEU A 13 4.00 3.79 -2.84
C LEU A 13 4.79 4.47 -3.98
N ASN A 14 6.07 4.71 -3.75
CA ASN A 14 6.98 5.42 -4.66
C ASN A 14 7.34 4.68 -5.96
N ASN A 15 6.90 3.43 -6.14
CA ASN A 15 7.22 2.67 -7.34
C ASN A 15 5.94 2.23 -8.03
N ALA A 16 5.98 2.15 -9.35
CA ALA A 16 4.84 1.79 -10.16
C ALA A 16 5.21 1.11 -11.48
N ALA A 17 4.34 0.23 -11.96
CA ALA A 17 4.45 -0.42 -13.26
C ALA A 17 3.11 -1.01 -13.71
N LYS A 18 2.94 -1.26 -15.01
CA LYS A 18 1.81 -2.04 -15.53
C LYS A 18 2.12 -3.53 -15.39
N LEU A 19 1.10 -4.36 -15.17
CA LEU A 19 1.32 -5.80 -15.22
C LEU A 19 1.69 -6.27 -16.64
N GLY A 20 1.20 -5.58 -17.68
CA GLY A 20 1.55 -5.86 -19.07
C GLY A 20 3.06 -5.77 -19.37
N THR A 21 3.80 -4.91 -18.65
CA THR A 21 5.27 -4.83 -18.82
C THR A 21 6.02 -5.97 -18.14
N MET A 22 5.34 -6.75 -17.29
CA MET A 22 5.93 -7.86 -16.52
C MET A 22 5.60 -9.23 -17.10
N VAL A 23 4.80 -9.29 -18.16
CA VAL A 23 4.34 -10.54 -18.79
C VAL A 23 5.54 -11.36 -19.25
N PRO A 24 5.60 -12.65 -18.90
CA PRO A 24 6.61 -13.55 -19.43
C PRO A 24 6.59 -13.57 -20.97
N PRO A 25 7.76 -13.59 -21.63
CA PRO A 25 7.79 -13.75 -23.08
C PRO A 25 7.25 -15.12 -23.47
N ASP A 26 6.42 -15.16 -24.53
CA ASP A 26 5.96 -16.40 -25.15
C ASP A 26 7.05 -16.92 -26.09
N PHE A 27 7.45 -18.19 -25.91
CA PHE A 27 8.42 -18.88 -26.77
C PHE A 27 7.74 -19.81 -27.78
N GLY A 28 6.41 -19.85 -27.81
CA GLY A 28 5.63 -20.76 -28.65
C GLY A 28 5.46 -22.14 -28.03
N GLY A 29 4.47 -22.90 -28.54
CA GLY A 29 4.21 -24.26 -28.07
C GLY A 29 3.67 -24.37 -26.64
N GLY A 30 3.15 -23.28 -26.06
CA GLY A 30 2.69 -23.24 -24.67
C GLY A 30 3.82 -23.00 -23.65
N HIS A 31 5.02 -22.64 -24.11
CA HIS A 31 6.16 -22.36 -23.25
C HIS A 31 6.31 -20.86 -23.02
N PHE A 32 6.28 -20.46 -21.75
CA PHE A 32 6.53 -19.09 -21.31
C PHE A 32 7.88 -18.98 -20.61
N GLY A 33 8.55 -17.84 -20.80
CA GLY A 33 9.75 -17.49 -20.05
C GLY A 33 9.45 -17.08 -18.61
N THR A 34 10.34 -16.30 -18.02
CA THR A 34 10.14 -15.72 -16.69
C THR A 34 9.52 -14.32 -16.78
N ALA A 35 8.73 -13.95 -15.78
CA ALA A 35 8.17 -12.60 -15.66
C ALA A 35 9.28 -11.55 -15.59
N ARG A 36 9.12 -10.46 -16.35
CA ARG A 36 10.09 -9.34 -16.40
C ARG A 36 9.76 -8.32 -15.31
N LEU A 37 10.23 -8.58 -14.10
CA LEU A 37 9.93 -7.70 -12.96
C LEU A 37 10.73 -6.39 -13.05
N PRO A 38 10.11 -5.23 -12.78
CA PRO A 38 10.81 -3.95 -12.81
C PRO A 38 11.83 -3.84 -11.68
N HIS A 39 12.87 -3.04 -11.90
CA HIS A 39 13.86 -2.73 -10.88
C HIS A 39 13.18 -2.12 -9.65
N GLY A 40 13.51 -2.62 -8.46
CA GLY A 40 12.93 -2.17 -7.19
C GLY A 40 11.66 -2.93 -6.76
N LEU A 41 11.10 -3.83 -7.57
CA LEU A 41 10.06 -4.77 -7.12
C LEU A 41 10.69 -6.00 -6.44
N ILE A 42 11.47 -5.76 -5.39
CA ILE A 42 12.26 -6.77 -4.69
C ILE A 42 12.12 -6.56 -3.19
N GLY A 43 12.06 -7.65 -2.42
CA GLY A 43 12.05 -7.66 -0.98
C GLY A 43 10.67 -7.38 -0.38
N PRO A 44 10.62 -7.04 0.92
CA PRO A 44 9.37 -6.84 1.64
C PRO A 44 8.74 -5.48 1.34
N GLY A 45 7.41 -5.42 1.32
CA GLY A 45 6.70 -4.16 1.10
C GLY A 45 5.18 -4.27 1.15
N ILE A 46 4.55 -3.11 1.03
CA ILE A 46 3.12 -2.97 0.71
C ILE A 46 2.97 -2.76 -0.79
N TYR A 47 1.83 -3.17 -1.33
CA TYR A 47 1.47 -2.87 -2.71
C TYR A 47 -0.03 -2.65 -2.87
N MET A 48 -0.39 -1.91 -3.91
CA MET A 48 -1.75 -1.69 -4.36
C MET A 48 -1.84 -2.04 -5.84
N ILE A 49 -2.70 -3.00 -6.18
CA ILE A 49 -3.07 -3.32 -7.55
C ILE A 49 -4.33 -2.52 -7.88
N VAL A 50 -4.33 -1.84 -9.03
CA VAL A 50 -5.42 -0.99 -9.48
C VAL A 50 -5.86 -1.43 -10.86
N ASN A 51 -7.14 -1.77 -11.00
CA ASN A 51 -7.75 -1.87 -12.32
C ASN A 51 -7.99 -0.44 -12.83
N LEU A 52 -7.23 -0.05 -13.87
CA LEU A 52 -7.24 1.30 -14.42
C LEU A 52 -8.55 1.64 -15.15
N HIS A 53 -9.36 0.63 -15.49
CA HIS A 53 -10.65 0.81 -16.16
C HIS A 53 -11.81 0.94 -15.18
N THR A 54 -11.86 0.08 -14.16
CA THR A 54 -12.97 0.06 -13.19
C THR A 54 -12.68 0.82 -11.90
N ASN A 55 -11.43 1.27 -11.70
CA ASN A 55 -10.93 1.84 -10.45
C ASN A 55 -11.12 0.90 -9.23
N ASN A 56 -11.23 -0.41 -9.47
CA ASN A 56 -11.22 -1.42 -8.42
C ASN A 56 -9.79 -1.66 -7.96
N ARG A 57 -9.60 -1.79 -6.65
CA ARG A 57 -8.29 -1.85 -6.02
C ARG A 57 -8.14 -3.10 -5.17
N TYR A 58 -6.92 -3.57 -5.06
CA TYR A 58 -6.52 -4.60 -4.12
C TYR A 58 -5.27 -4.13 -3.39
N VAL A 59 -5.31 -4.17 -2.06
CA VAL A 59 -4.17 -3.84 -1.21
C VAL A 59 -3.63 -5.14 -0.62
N GLY A 60 -2.31 -5.26 -0.56
CA GLY A 60 -1.70 -6.34 0.17
C GLY A 60 -0.28 -6.06 0.61
N ILE A 61 0.26 -7.03 1.35
CA ILE A 61 1.61 -7.04 1.90
C ILE A 61 2.33 -8.30 1.41
N SER A 62 3.64 -8.20 1.24
CA SER A 62 4.51 -9.33 0.96
C SER A 62 5.82 -9.19 1.71
N THR A 63 6.37 -10.31 2.18
CA THR A 63 7.78 -10.39 2.59
C THR A 63 8.72 -10.46 1.40
N GLU A 64 8.22 -10.90 0.25
CA GLU A 64 8.96 -11.11 -1.00
C GLU A 64 8.06 -10.68 -2.18
N LEU A 65 8.14 -9.41 -2.58
CA LEU A 65 7.32 -8.87 -3.67
C LEU A 65 7.64 -9.58 -5.00
N GLU A 66 8.91 -9.84 -5.27
CA GLU A 66 9.39 -10.49 -6.49
C GLU A 66 8.79 -11.88 -6.68
N LYS A 67 8.79 -12.72 -5.64
CA LYS A 67 8.18 -14.06 -5.71
C LYS A 67 6.67 -13.98 -5.89
N ARG A 68 6.04 -13.01 -5.20
CA ARG A 68 4.59 -12.84 -5.24
C ARG A 68 4.09 -12.45 -6.63
N PHE A 69 4.74 -11.47 -7.27
CA PHE A 69 4.35 -11.03 -8.61
C PHE A 69 4.85 -11.99 -9.68
N GLY A 70 6.09 -12.48 -9.58
CA GLY A 70 6.66 -13.42 -10.55
C GLY A 70 5.85 -14.70 -10.71
N SER A 71 5.53 -15.38 -9.60
CA SER A 71 4.77 -16.64 -9.65
C SER A 71 3.34 -16.45 -10.19
N ARG A 72 2.67 -15.36 -9.82
CA ARG A 72 1.28 -15.10 -10.23
C ARG A 72 1.16 -14.63 -11.67
N LEU A 73 2.13 -13.88 -12.18
CA LEU A 73 2.13 -13.43 -13.57
C LEU A 73 2.30 -14.59 -14.55
N SER A 74 3.16 -15.57 -14.22
CA SER A 74 3.26 -16.80 -15.01
C SER A 74 1.92 -17.52 -15.10
N VAL A 75 1.25 -17.74 -13.98
CA VAL A 75 -0.07 -18.38 -13.96
C VAL A 75 -1.12 -17.60 -14.75
N VAL A 76 -1.20 -16.28 -14.58
CA VAL A 76 -2.20 -15.45 -15.29
C VAL A 76 -1.96 -15.47 -16.81
N THR A 77 -0.70 -15.51 -17.23
CA THR A 77 -0.33 -15.62 -18.65
C THR A 77 -0.69 -16.99 -19.22
N GLU A 78 -0.40 -18.07 -18.47
CA GLU A 78 -0.80 -19.43 -18.83
C GLU A 78 -2.32 -19.60 -18.95
N LEU A 79 -3.10 -18.87 -18.13
CA LEU A 79 -4.56 -18.84 -18.20
C LEU A 79 -5.11 -17.98 -19.37
N GLY A 80 -4.24 -17.45 -20.23
CA GLY A 80 -4.62 -16.79 -21.49
C GLY A 80 -4.90 -15.30 -21.39
N PHE A 81 -4.51 -14.63 -20.30
CA PHE A 81 -4.61 -13.18 -20.23
C PHE A 81 -3.57 -12.55 -21.17
N THR A 82 -4.03 -11.67 -22.06
CA THR A 82 -3.14 -10.99 -23.01
C THR A 82 -2.40 -9.83 -22.34
N THR A 83 -1.26 -9.44 -22.91
CA THR A 83 -0.55 -8.22 -22.52
C THR A 83 -1.46 -7.00 -22.54
N ALA A 84 -2.33 -6.88 -23.56
CA ALA A 84 -3.28 -5.78 -23.69
C ALA A 84 -4.33 -5.75 -22.56
N GLN A 85 -4.73 -6.92 -22.02
CA GLN A 85 -5.58 -6.99 -20.84
C GLN A 85 -4.80 -6.62 -19.58
N MET A 86 -3.57 -7.10 -19.44
CA MET A 86 -2.71 -6.82 -18.28
C MET A 86 -2.22 -5.37 -18.22
N ASP A 87 -2.13 -4.67 -19.35
CA ASP A 87 -1.82 -3.23 -19.41
C ASP A 87 -2.91 -2.34 -18.81
N LYS A 88 -4.10 -2.90 -18.56
CA LYS A 88 -5.19 -2.23 -17.85
C LYS A 88 -5.08 -2.37 -16.34
N ILE A 89 -4.07 -3.08 -15.84
CA ILE A 89 -3.84 -3.29 -14.41
C ILE A 89 -2.50 -2.64 -14.04
N GLY A 90 -2.58 -1.65 -13.16
CA GLY A 90 -1.42 -1.02 -12.55
C GLY A 90 -1.07 -1.66 -11.22
N VAL A 91 0.21 -1.64 -10.88
CA VAL A 91 0.69 -1.93 -9.51
C VAL A 91 1.52 -0.78 -9.01
N TYR A 92 1.25 -0.39 -7.76
CA TYR A 92 2.04 0.52 -6.96
C TYR A 92 2.65 -0.24 -5.78
N TRP A 93 3.89 0.03 -5.40
CA TRP A 93 4.52 -0.61 -4.24
C TRP A 93 5.52 0.29 -3.52
N GLY A 94 5.77 -0.06 -2.26
CA GLY A 94 6.76 0.61 -1.44
C GLY A 94 6.65 0.25 0.02
N THR A 95 6.76 1.24 0.90
CA THR A 95 6.99 1.05 2.32
C THR A 95 5.97 1.80 3.17
N VAL A 96 5.97 1.52 4.47
CA VAL A 96 5.21 2.29 5.44
C VAL A 96 6.12 2.79 6.56
N LEU A 97 5.90 4.03 6.96
CA LEU A 97 6.58 4.69 8.06
C LEU A 97 5.55 5.14 9.10
N THR A 98 5.95 5.10 10.37
CA THR A 98 5.14 5.54 11.52
C THR A 98 5.92 6.54 12.35
N GLN A 99 5.23 7.44 13.04
CA GLN A 99 5.82 8.50 13.85
C GLN A 99 4.94 8.73 15.07
N ASP A 100 5.54 8.78 16.26
CA ASP A 100 4.82 9.10 17.50
C ASP A 100 4.48 10.60 17.54
N THR A 101 3.46 10.92 18.33
CA THR A 101 3.08 12.28 18.66
C THR A 101 4.19 12.98 19.46
N PRO A 102 4.59 14.22 19.12
CA PRO A 102 5.61 14.94 19.89
C PRO A 102 5.21 15.14 21.37
N SER A 103 6.08 14.74 22.30
CA SER A 103 5.92 15.03 23.73
C SER A 103 5.92 16.54 24.00
N ALA A 104 5.05 17.03 24.90
CA ALA A 104 5.06 18.46 25.25
C ALA A 104 6.28 18.76 26.13
N GLY A 105 6.95 19.88 25.88
CA GLY A 105 7.98 20.40 26.78
C GLY A 105 9.38 19.78 26.63
N VAL A 106 9.58 18.85 25.69
CA VAL A 106 10.91 18.38 25.32
C VAL A 106 11.40 19.23 24.14
N VAL A 107 12.63 19.77 24.23
CA VAL A 107 13.28 20.47 23.11
C VAL A 107 13.24 19.53 21.91
N ALA A 108 12.52 19.94 20.87
CA ALA A 108 11.98 19.06 19.84
C ALA A 108 13.09 18.47 18.97
N THR A 109 13.59 17.29 19.33
CA THR A 109 14.02 16.35 18.29
C THR A 109 12.77 16.03 17.49
N PRO A 110 12.73 16.26 16.16
CA PRO A 110 11.60 15.87 15.35
C PRO A 110 11.32 14.38 15.60
N PRO A 111 10.07 13.96 15.85
CA PRO A 111 9.82 12.56 16.12
C PRO A 111 10.34 11.72 14.96
N LEU A 112 11.08 10.66 15.27
CA LEU A 112 11.76 9.88 14.24
C LEU A 112 10.76 9.01 13.49
N TRP A 113 10.86 8.99 12.17
CA TRP A 113 10.15 8.01 11.35
C TRP A 113 10.68 6.61 11.63
N LYS A 114 9.78 5.71 12.00
CA LYS A 114 10.04 4.30 12.25
C LYS A 114 9.47 3.49 11.09
N PRO A 115 10.30 2.73 10.34
CA PRO A 115 9.76 1.80 9.36
C PRO A 115 8.97 0.68 10.04
N ALA A 116 7.94 0.18 9.38
CA ALA A 116 7.33 -1.06 9.83
C ALA A 116 8.36 -2.19 9.80
N ARG A 117 8.47 -2.91 10.92
CA ARG A 117 9.56 -3.85 11.16
C ARG A 117 9.35 -5.23 10.53
N CYS A 118 8.12 -5.57 10.14
CA CYS A 118 7.80 -6.88 9.59
C CYS A 118 6.63 -6.82 8.61
N TYR A 119 6.89 -7.08 7.33
CA TYR A 119 5.90 -7.12 6.25
C TYR A 119 5.21 -8.48 6.18
N VAL A 120 4.60 -8.89 7.29
CA VAL A 120 3.73 -10.07 7.41
C VAL A 120 2.31 -9.62 7.65
N SER A 121 1.31 -10.39 7.19
CA SER A 121 -0.10 -10.04 7.43
C SER A 121 -0.56 -10.53 8.81
N PRO A 122 -1.21 -9.69 9.63
CA PRO A 122 -1.44 -8.27 9.39
C PRO A 122 -0.17 -7.43 9.65
N LEU A 123 0.08 -6.46 8.75
CA LEU A 123 1.20 -5.53 8.91
C LEU A 123 0.94 -4.65 10.13
N LYS A 124 1.89 -4.64 11.07
CA LYS A 124 1.77 -3.91 12.33
C LYS A 124 2.80 -2.78 12.44
N GLY A 125 2.39 -1.70 13.09
CA GLY A 125 3.26 -0.57 13.47
C GLY A 125 2.85 0.00 14.83
N THR A 126 3.65 0.92 15.36
CA THR A 126 3.39 1.51 16.68
C THR A 126 3.39 3.03 16.59
N VAL A 127 2.36 3.63 17.19
CA VAL A 127 2.24 5.08 17.39
C VAL A 127 1.82 5.32 18.83
N ASP A 128 2.55 6.14 19.56
CA ASP A 128 2.27 6.47 20.97
C ASP A 128 2.21 5.23 21.90
N GLY A 129 2.95 4.18 21.56
CA GLY A 129 2.96 2.90 22.29
C GLY A 129 1.81 1.95 21.89
N GLU A 130 0.82 2.42 21.14
CA GLU A 130 -0.30 1.60 20.66
C GLU A 130 0.05 0.82 19.40
N LEU A 131 -0.41 -0.42 19.31
CA LEU A 131 -0.18 -1.29 18.17
C LEU A 131 -1.27 -1.11 17.11
N LEU A 132 -0.88 -0.63 15.93
CA LEU A 132 -1.77 -0.41 14.80
C LEU A 132 -1.66 -1.55 13.79
N ASN A 133 -2.79 -1.99 13.25
CA ASN A 133 -2.90 -2.81 12.04
C ASN A 133 -2.87 -1.89 10.82
N LEU A 134 -1.66 -1.69 10.28
CA LEU A 134 -1.41 -0.81 9.14
C LEU A 134 -2.02 -1.35 7.85
N GLU A 135 -2.22 -2.66 7.72
CA GLU A 135 -2.94 -3.25 6.57
C GLU A 135 -4.40 -2.81 6.56
N GLN A 136 -5.08 -2.98 7.70
CA GLN A 136 -6.47 -2.56 7.85
C GLN A 136 -6.60 -1.03 7.70
N LEU A 137 -5.66 -0.26 8.25
CA LEU A 137 -5.63 1.20 8.10
C LEU A 137 -5.57 1.63 6.64
N LEU A 138 -4.66 1.06 5.84
CA LEU A 138 -4.54 1.39 4.42
C LEU A 138 -5.82 1.04 3.64
N ILE A 139 -6.44 -0.11 3.94
CA ILE A 139 -7.70 -0.54 3.33
C ILE A 139 -8.83 0.45 3.67
N ARG A 140 -9.01 0.80 4.95
CA ARG A 140 -10.05 1.73 5.36
C ARG A 140 -9.81 3.14 4.83
N PHE A 141 -8.59 3.64 4.90
CA PHE A 141 -8.21 4.94 4.34
C PHE A 141 -8.51 5.01 2.83
N THR A 142 -8.16 3.96 2.08
CA THR A 142 -8.43 3.94 0.63
C THR A 142 -9.93 3.93 0.33
N LEU A 143 -10.74 3.21 1.12
CA LEU A 143 -12.20 3.17 0.97
C LEU A 143 -12.88 4.49 1.34
N THR A 144 -12.47 5.12 2.44
CA THR A 144 -13.16 6.30 2.98
C THR A 144 -12.66 7.61 2.39
N GLN A 145 -11.39 7.69 1.97
CA GLN A 145 -10.75 8.96 1.61
C GLN A 145 -10.43 9.11 0.12
N ILE A 146 -10.11 8.02 -0.59
CA ILE A 146 -9.60 8.11 -1.99
C ILE A 146 -10.68 7.79 -3.05
N GLN A 147 -11.83 7.25 -2.63
CA GLN A 147 -12.91 6.76 -3.51
C GLN A 147 -12.50 5.58 -4.42
N GLY A 148 -13.41 4.62 -4.59
CA GLY A 148 -13.19 3.39 -5.34
C GLY A 148 -13.67 2.16 -4.57
N THR A 149 -13.48 0.97 -5.13
CA THR A 149 -13.80 -0.29 -4.46
C THR A 149 -12.54 -1.02 -4.05
N ILE A 150 -12.58 -1.74 -2.93
CA ILE A 150 -11.54 -2.69 -2.54
C ILE A 150 -12.10 -4.10 -2.57
N SER A 151 -11.40 -4.98 -3.28
CA SER A 151 -11.82 -6.37 -3.48
C SER A 151 -11.39 -7.32 -2.35
N ASN A 152 -10.54 -6.89 -1.41
CA ASN A 152 -10.13 -7.70 -0.26
C ASN A 152 -11.19 -7.64 0.87
N ASN A 153 -11.80 -8.77 1.24
CA ASN A 153 -13.05 -8.80 2.00
C ASN A 153 -12.90 -8.74 3.54
N ILE A 154 -11.79 -9.20 4.12
CA ILE A 154 -11.67 -9.36 5.58
C ILE A 154 -11.65 -8.00 6.30
N TYR A 155 -10.88 -7.04 5.79
CA TYR A 155 -10.74 -5.71 6.41
C TYR A 155 -11.63 -4.65 5.77
N ALA A 156 -12.12 -4.85 4.54
CA ALA A 156 -12.98 -3.87 3.87
C ALA A 156 -14.33 -3.67 4.55
N ARG A 157 -14.84 -4.65 5.30
CA ARG A 157 -16.14 -4.56 5.99
C ARG A 157 -16.05 -4.23 7.48
N ARG A 158 -14.84 -4.18 8.05
CA ARG A 158 -14.64 -3.97 9.48
C ARG A 158 -14.17 -2.55 9.74
N HIS A 159 -14.96 -1.79 10.50
CA HIS A 159 -14.55 -0.48 10.99
C HIS A 159 -13.20 -0.57 11.71
N TYR A 160 -12.40 0.46 11.56
CA TYR A 160 -11.14 0.57 12.26
C TYR A 160 -11.10 1.84 13.10
N ARG A 161 -10.95 1.64 14.42
CA ARG A 161 -10.94 2.71 15.42
C ARG A 161 -9.50 3.15 15.72
N ASN A 162 -9.27 4.45 15.85
CA ASN A 162 -7.97 4.96 16.28
C ASN A 162 -7.75 4.55 17.73
N PRO A 163 -6.80 3.64 18.03
CA PRO A 163 -6.59 3.17 19.39
C PRO A 163 -5.87 4.21 20.26
N THR A 164 -5.26 5.24 19.66
CA THR A 164 -4.54 6.28 20.39
C THR A 164 -5.48 7.36 20.91
N ASN A 165 -5.03 8.08 21.94
CA ASN A 165 -5.68 9.30 22.41
C ASN A 165 -5.35 10.53 21.54
N SER A 166 -4.37 10.40 20.64
CA SER A 166 -3.88 11.47 19.78
C SER A 166 -4.55 11.42 18.41
N THR A 167 -4.53 12.55 17.69
CA THR A 167 -4.89 12.52 16.27
C THR A 167 -3.71 11.98 15.47
N ILE A 168 -3.98 11.08 14.53
CA ILE A 168 -2.97 10.53 13.63
C ILE A 168 -3.19 11.10 12.23
N THR A 169 -2.16 11.70 11.66
CA THR A 169 -2.13 12.06 10.25
C THR A 169 -1.84 10.82 9.43
N VAL A 170 -2.79 10.39 8.60
CA VAL A 170 -2.61 9.25 7.69
C VAL A 170 -2.40 9.78 6.28
N THR A 171 -1.25 9.47 5.70
CA THR A 171 -0.87 9.89 4.35
C THR A 171 -0.70 8.67 3.45
N LEU A 172 -1.28 8.71 2.25
CA LEU A 172 -0.93 7.83 1.13
C LEU A 172 -0.29 8.67 0.03
N GLU A 173 0.92 8.30 -0.37
CA GLU A 173 1.64 8.85 -1.51
C GLU A 173 1.83 7.77 -2.57
N TRP A 174 1.70 8.13 -3.86
CA TRP A 174 1.92 7.23 -4.98
C TRP A 174 2.63 7.91 -6.15
N GLY A 175 3.55 7.18 -6.82
CA GLY A 175 4.30 7.60 -8.01
C GLY A 175 5.80 7.80 -7.77
N PRO A 176 6.68 7.72 -8.79
CA PRO A 176 6.47 7.91 -10.24
C PRO A 176 6.36 6.60 -11.04
N GLY A 177 5.93 6.67 -12.31
CA GLY A 177 5.88 5.49 -13.19
C GLY A 177 4.82 5.47 -14.30
N GLY A 178 4.23 6.62 -14.63
CA GLY A 178 3.38 6.79 -15.84
C GLY A 178 2.02 6.08 -15.82
N LEU A 179 1.66 5.40 -14.72
CA LEU A 179 0.32 4.82 -14.54
C LEU A 179 -0.76 5.90 -14.36
N PHE A 180 -0.47 6.86 -13.48
CA PHE A 180 -1.25 8.07 -13.20
C PHE A 180 -0.29 9.21 -12.85
N GLN A 181 -0.82 10.44 -12.82
CA GLN A 181 -0.11 11.55 -12.18
C GLN A 181 0.25 11.15 -10.74
N PRO A 182 1.51 11.34 -10.31
CA PRO A 182 1.88 11.17 -8.92
C PRO A 182 0.92 11.94 -8.02
N GLY A 183 0.57 11.35 -6.89
CA GLY A 183 -0.45 11.91 -6.02
C GLY A 183 -0.16 11.66 -4.56
N ARG A 184 -0.78 12.52 -3.75
CA ARG A 184 -0.71 12.48 -2.30
C ARG A 184 -2.10 12.74 -1.75
N HIS A 185 -2.51 11.91 -0.81
CA HIS A 185 -3.74 12.13 -0.06
C HIS A 185 -3.45 12.04 1.43
N CYS A 186 -4.09 12.91 2.22
CA CYS A 186 -3.86 13.04 3.64
C CYS A 186 -5.19 13.26 4.36
N ALA A 187 -5.41 12.53 5.45
CA ALA A 187 -6.55 12.74 6.34
C ALA A 187 -6.14 12.62 7.81
N PHE A 188 -6.90 13.28 8.69
CA PHE A 188 -6.68 13.26 10.13
C PHE A 188 -7.63 12.26 10.79
N TRP A 189 -7.07 11.24 11.41
CA TRP A 189 -7.80 10.22 12.16
C TRP A 189 -7.79 10.58 13.64
N LYS A 190 -8.88 11.15 14.17
CA LYS A 190 -8.92 11.62 15.56
C LYS A 190 -8.88 10.44 16.53
N GLY A 191 -8.40 10.68 17.74
CA GLY A 191 -8.38 9.66 18.79
C GLY A 191 -9.79 9.12 19.04
N GLY A 192 -9.95 7.79 19.01
CA GLY A 192 -11.24 7.12 19.13
C GLY A 192 -12.18 7.21 17.92
N GLU A 193 -11.82 7.91 16.84
CA GLU A 193 -12.61 7.98 15.59
C GLU A 193 -12.57 6.65 14.84
N GLU A 194 -13.67 6.31 14.16
CA GLU A 194 -13.78 5.11 13.33
C GLU A 194 -13.78 5.45 11.85
N TRP A 195 -12.96 4.72 11.08
CA TRP A 195 -12.96 4.74 9.63
C TRP A 195 -13.41 3.41 9.04
#